data_AF-A0A651G3V8-F1
#
_entry.id   AF-A0A651G3V8-F1
#
_cell.length_a   1.000
_cell.length_b   1.000
_cell.length_c   1.000
_cell.angle_alpha   90.00
_cell.angle_beta   90.00
_cell.angle_gamma   90.00
#
_symmetry.space_group_name_H-M   'P 1'
#
loop_
_entity.id
_entity.type
_entity.pdbx_description
1 polymer ?
#
loop_
_entity_poly.entity_id
_entity_poly.type
_entity_poly.pdbx_seq_one_letter_code
_entity_poly.pdbx_strand_id
1 'polypeptide(L)'
;MAQINSQLAQFTAATAAVTLSAGQKLSRNFRYYRAGAEDSTSVTRNELLLICHNIRMDMFGMHNLLIDEKMQQSPFLVSLASAVFDGFENLHRKVLFFDAGRIESVIPEIDMQRAFWSGYTEPSFYSIELSERLERALPSSMKLISKQIEQFPDQAEI
;
A
#
# COMPACT_ATOMS: atom_id res chain seq x y z
N MET A 1 -14.73 -14.72 31.86
CA MET A 1 -13.27 -14.92 31.68
C MET A 1 -12.86 -15.11 30.21
N ALA A 2 -13.56 -15.92 29.39
CA ALA A 2 -13.21 -16.09 27.98
C ALA A 2 -13.24 -14.80 27.12
N GLN A 3 -14.22 -13.91 27.33
CA GLN A 3 -14.31 -12.62 26.62
C GLN A 3 -13.19 -11.61 26.95
N ILE A 4 -12.70 -11.61 28.20
CA ILE A 4 -11.62 -10.71 28.63
C ILE A 4 -10.30 -11.16 27.99
N ASN A 5 -10.07 -12.48 27.92
CA ASN A 5 -8.91 -13.05 27.25
C ASN A 5 -8.94 -12.83 25.73
N SER A 6 -10.12 -12.86 25.09
CA SER A 6 -10.23 -12.58 23.65
C SER A 6 -9.98 -11.11 23.32
N GLN A 7 -10.44 -10.17 24.16
CA GLN A 7 -10.16 -8.74 23.97
C GLN A 7 -8.68 -8.42 24.17
N LEU A 8 -8.04 -9.00 25.19
CA LEU A 8 -6.60 -8.83 25.41
C LEU A 8 -5.77 -9.39 24.25
N ALA A 9 -6.16 -10.56 23.72
CA ALA A 9 -5.50 -11.16 22.56
C ALA A 9 -5.65 -10.30 21.30
N GLN A 10 -6.85 -9.78 21.03
CA GLN A 10 -7.11 -8.87 19.91
C GLN A 10 -6.30 -7.57 20.05
N PHE A 11 -6.27 -6.98 21.24
CA PHE A 11 -5.49 -5.77 21.51
C PHE A 11 -3.98 -6.01 21.34
N THR A 12 -3.47 -7.12 21.85
CA THR A 12 -2.06 -7.49 21.71
C THR A 12 -1.69 -7.72 20.24
N ALA A 13 -2.55 -8.42 19.49
CA ALA A 13 -2.38 -8.64 18.06
C ALA A 13 -2.42 -7.32 17.26
N ALA A 14 -3.36 -6.43 17.59
CA ALA A 14 -3.47 -5.09 17.01
C ALA A 14 -2.17 -4.29 17.23
N THR A 15 -1.71 -4.25 18.48
CA THR A 15 -0.51 -3.52 18.88
C THR A 15 0.72 -4.07 18.17
N ALA A 16 0.84 -5.40 18.07
CA ALA A 16 1.92 -6.05 17.34
C ALA A 16 1.88 -5.69 15.85
N ALA A 17 0.70 -5.74 15.21
CA ALA A 17 0.53 -5.37 13.80
C ALA A 17 0.90 -3.91 13.53
N VAL A 18 0.39 -2.99 14.35
CA VAL A 18 0.72 -1.55 14.26
C VAL A 18 2.21 -1.31 14.48
N THR A 19 2.82 -1.97 15.47
CA THR A 19 4.26 -1.83 15.77
C THR A 19 5.12 -2.36 14.63
N LEU A 20 4.75 -3.50 14.04
CA LEU A 20 5.43 -4.08 12.88
C LEU A 20 5.32 -3.16 11.66
N SER A 21 4.12 -2.63 11.39
CA SER A 21 3.88 -1.68 10.29
C SER A 21 4.70 -0.39 10.48
N ALA A 22 4.71 0.18 11.69
CA ALA A 22 5.53 1.34 12.01
C ALA A 22 7.04 1.04 11.87
N GLY A 23 7.50 -0.12 12.33
CA GLY A 23 8.89 -0.57 12.19
C GLY A 23 9.33 -0.71 10.73
N GLN A 24 8.47 -1.29 9.88
CA GLN A 24 8.71 -1.39 8.45
C GLN A 24 8.80 -0.01 7.78
N LYS A 25 7.89 0.91 8.15
CA LYS A 25 7.88 2.30 7.65
C LYS A 25 9.16 3.05 8.04
N LEU A 26 9.60 2.92 9.29
CA LEU A 26 10.85 3.52 9.77
C LEU A 26 12.07 2.94 9.04
N SER A 27 12.14 1.61 8.89
CA SER A 27 13.22 0.94 8.15
C SER A 27 13.29 1.41 6.70
N ARG A 28 12.14 1.51 6.01
CA ARG A 28 12.05 2.02 4.64
C ARG A 28 12.53 3.46 4.53
N ASN A 29 12.04 4.35 5.40
CA ASN A 29 12.43 5.76 5.40
C ASN A 29 13.91 5.92 5.74
N PHE A 30 14.43 5.14 6.68
CA PHE A 30 15.84 5.13 7.04
C PHE A 30 16.73 4.71 5.87
N ARG A 31 16.36 3.64 5.14
CA ARG A 31 17.06 3.22 3.91
C ARG A 31 17.04 4.32 2.85
N TYR A 32 15.90 4.97 2.65
CA TYR A 32 15.77 6.08 1.71
C TYR A 32 16.73 7.24 2.01
N TYR A 33 16.80 7.70 3.26
CA TYR A 33 17.68 8.81 3.63
C TYR A 33 19.17 8.41 3.67
N ARG A 34 19.48 7.14 3.93
CA ARG A 34 20.86 6.64 3.96
C ARG A 34 21.42 6.32 2.57
N ALA A 35 20.57 6.02 1.59
CA ALA A 35 20.97 5.74 0.21
C ALA A 35 21.79 6.88 -0.43
N GLY A 36 21.64 8.12 0.05
CA GLY A 36 22.41 9.28 -0.43
C GLY A 36 23.91 9.28 -0.12
N ALA A 37 24.47 8.29 0.59
CA ALA A 37 25.89 8.25 0.96
C ALA A 37 26.73 7.19 0.24
N GLU A 38 26.17 6.02 -0.10
CA GLU A 38 26.94 4.90 -0.70
C GLU A 38 26.15 4.04 -1.72
N ASP A 39 24.83 4.20 -1.81
CA ASP A 39 23.94 3.35 -2.63
C ASP A 39 23.11 4.23 -3.57
N SER A 40 23.69 4.61 -4.71
CA SER A 40 22.92 5.02 -5.90
C SER A 40 22.14 3.80 -6.42
N THR A 41 21.17 3.33 -5.64
CA THR A 41 20.31 2.22 -6.00
C THR A 41 19.39 2.72 -7.09
N SER A 42 19.78 2.47 -8.35
CA SER A 42 18.92 2.72 -9.51
C SER A 42 17.58 2.04 -9.23
N VAL A 43 16.51 2.82 -9.13
CA VAL A 43 15.16 2.26 -8.99
C VAL A 43 14.94 1.36 -10.20
N THR A 44 14.57 0.10 -9.96
CA THR A 44 14.36 -0.87 -11.04
C THR A 44 12.88 -1.02 -11.34
N ARG A 45 12.54 -1.34 -12.59
CA ARG A 45 11.16 -1.70 -12.96
C ARG A 45 10.62 -2.84 -12.10
N ASN A 46 11.45 -3.84 -11.82
CA ASN A 46 11.07 -4.98 -10.99
C ASN A 46 10.69 -4.55 -9.56
N GLU A 47 11.38 -3.55 -9.01
CA GLU A 47 11.03 -3.00 -7.70
C GLU A 47 9.65 -2.32 -7.73
N LEU A 48 9.34 -1.55 -8.78
CA LEU A 48 8.02 -0.93 -8.96
C LEU A 48 6.91 -1.99 -9.08
N LEU A 49 7.16 -3.05 -9.87
CA LEU A 49 6.21 -4.16 -10.03
C LEU A 49 6.01 -4.94 -8.73
N LEU A 50 7.07 -5.11 -7.93
CA LEU A 50 6.96 -5.74 -6.61
C LEU A 50 6.11 -4.90 -5.65
N ILE A 51 6.25 -3.57 -5.69
CA ILE A 51 5.37 -2.67 -4.93
C ILE A 51 3.91 -2.83 -5.36
N CYS A 52 3.65 -2.88 -6.67
CA CYS A 52 2.30 -3.11 -7.20
C CYS A 52 1.73 -4.47 -6.75
N HIS A 53 2.56 -5.50 -6.73
CA HIS A 53 2.17 -6.82 -6.23
C HIS A 53 1.77 -6.77 -4.75
N ASN A 54 2.59 -6.14 -3.90
CA ASN A 54 2.33 -6.03 -2.46
C ASN A 54 1.03 -5.27 -2.19
N ILE A 55 0.83 -4.11 -2.85
CA ILE A 55 -0.41 -3.33 -2.76
C ILE A 55 -1.63 -4.21 -3.08
N ARG A 56 -1.56 -5.01 -4.14
CA ARG A 56 -2.64 -5.92 -4.52
C ARG A 56 -2.90 -7.01 -3.47
N MET A 57 -1.84 -7.57 -2.87
CA MET A 57 -1.99 -8.57 -1.81
C MET A 57 -2.61 -7.97 -0.55
N ASP A 58 -2.23 -6.75 -0.18
CA ASP A 58 -2.80 -6.03 0.97
C ASP A 58 -4.29 -5.71 0.74
N MET A 59 -4.66 -5.25 -0.46
CA MET A 59 -6.06 -5.04 -0.84
C MET A 59 -6.87 -6.33 -0.84
N PHE A 60 -6.30 -7.44 -1.31
CA PHE A 60 -6.95 -8.75 -1.25
C PHE A 60 -7.16 -9.20 0.20
N GLY A 61 -6.15 -9.00 1.07
CA GLY A 61 -6.27 -9.23 2.50
C GLY A 61 -7.42 -8.41 3.11
N MET A 62 -7.51 -7.12 2.78
CA MET A 62 -8.60 -6.26 3.24
C MET A 62 -9.96 -6.74 2.77
N HIS A 63 -10.10 -7.10 1.49
CA HIS A 63 -11.35 -7.59 0.95
C HIS A 63 -11.86 -8.82 1.70
N ASN A 64 -10.97 -9.78 1.99
CA ASN A 64 -11.31 -10.98 2.77
C ASN A 64 -11.76 -10.64 4.21
N LEU A 65 -11.17 -9.61 4.82
CA LEU A 65 -11.59 -9.15 6.16
C LEU A 65 -12.92 -8.39 6.13
N LEU A 66 -13.24 -7.71 5.04
CA LEU A 66 -14.49 -6.95 4.89
C LEU A 66 -15.70 -7.85 4.61
N ILE A 67 -15.49 -9.00 3.95
CA ILE A 67 -16.54 -10.01 3.70
C ILE A 67 -17.05 -10.64 5.01
N ASP A 68 -16.17 -10.83 6.00
CA ASP A 68 -16.57 -11.35 7.31
C ASP A 68 -17.03 -10.20 8.22
N GLU A 69 -18.34 -10.10 8.46
CA GLU A 69 -18.95 -9.08 9.33
C GLU A 69 -18.31 -9.02 10.74
N LYS A 70 -17.77 -10.14 11.24
CA LYS A 70 -17.09 -10.19 12.54
C LYS A 70 -15.69 -9.57 12.51
N MET A 71 -15.10 -9.45 11.32
CA MET A 71 -13.75 -8.93 11.09
C MET A 71 -13.76 -7.49 10.58
N GLN A 72 -14.91 -6.87 10.33
CA GLN A 72 -15.02 -5.47 9.94
C GLN A 72 -14.47 -4.49 10.99
N GLN A 73 -14.47 -4.88 12.27
CA GLN A 73 -13.87 -4.12 13.37
C GLN A 73 -12.42 -4.54 13.66
N SER A 74 -11.81 -5.34 12.76
CA SER A 74 -10.49 -5.88 12.97
C SER A 74 -9.44 -4.78 12.89
N PRO A 75 -8.55 -4.67 13.89
CA PRO A 75 -7.43 -3.72 13.86
C PRO A 75 -6.44 -4.01 12.71
N PHE A 76 -6.46 -5.23 12.17
CA PHE A 76 -5.68 -5.59 10.98
C PHE A 76 -6.13 -4.83 9.73
N LEU A 77 -7.40 -4.42 9.69
CA LEU A 77 -7.99 -3.73 8.55
C LEU A 77 -7.37 -2.33 8.38
N VAL A 78 -7.20 -1.60 9.49
CA VAL A 78 -6.47 -0.32 9.52
C VAL A 78 -5.00 -0.49 9.17
N SER A 79 -4.37 -1.57 9.67
CA SER A 79 -2.97 -1.87 9.35
C SER A 79 -2.76 -2.12 7.86
N LEU A 80 -3.65 -2.88 7.22
CA LEU A 80 -3.58 -3.16 5.79
C LEU A 80 -3.89 -1.91 4.96
N ALA A 81 -4.89 -1.12 5.34
CA ALA A 81 -5.19 0.13 4.65
C ALA A 81 -4.02 1.12 4.72
N SER A 82 -3.35 1.21 5.88
CA SER A 82 -2.11 1.95 6.03
C SER A 82 -1.00 1.42 5.10
N ALA A 83 -0.85 0.10 4.99
CA ALA A 83 0.16 -0.52 4.12
C ALA A 83 -0.11 -0.23 2.63
N VAL A 84 -1.38 -0.27 2.20
CA VAL A 84 -1.79 0.10 0.85
C VAL A 84 -1.45 1.57 0.55
N PHE A 85 -1.84 2.48 1.44
CA PHE A 85 -1.51 3.91 1.31
C PHE A 85 0.00 4.13 1.23
N ASP A 86 0.76 3.53 2.16
CA ASP A 86 2.21 3.61 2.19
C ASP A 86 2.86 2.97 0.94
N GLY A 87 2.22 1.96 0.34
CA GLY A 87 2.63 1.35 -0.92
C GLY A 87 2.51 2.32 -2.08
N PHE A 88 1.36 3.01 -2.21
CA PHE A 88 1.16 4.03 -3.25
C PHE A 88 2.09 5.24 -3.08
N GLU A 89 2.34 5.69 -1.85
CA GLU A 89 3.33 6.75 -1.57
C GLU A 89 4.74 6.34 -2.01
N ASN A 90 5.13 5.09 -1.75
CA ASN A 90 6.42 4.56 -2.16
C ASN A 90 6.50 4.41 -3.69
N LEU A 91 5.43 3.94 -4.32
CA LEU A 91 5.35 3.80 -5.77
C LEU A 91 5.48 5.17 -6.45
N HIS A 92 4.69 6.15 -6.02
CA HIS A 92 4.76 7.52 -6.52
C HIS A 92 6.19 8.07 -6.44
N ARG A 93 6.82 8.00 -5.26
CA ARG A 93 8.18 8.50 -5.06
C ARG A 93 9.20 7.84 -5.98
N LYS A 94 9.10 6.53 -6.17
CA LYS A 94 10.06 5.77 -6.99
C LYS A 94 9.86 5.96 -8.49
N VAL A 95 8.62 6.17 -8.92
CA VAL A 95 8.31 6.50 -10.32
C VAL A 95 8.97 7.83 -10.73
N LEU A 96 9.13 8.80 -9.83
CA LEU A 96 9.76 10.09 -10.12
C LEU A 96 11.25 10.01 -10.55
N PHE A 97 11.89 8.85 -10.42
CA PHE A 97 13.25 8.65 -10.92
C PHE A 97 13.30 8.30 -12.42
N PHE A 98 12.15 8.14 -13.09
CA PHE A 98 12.07 7.88 -14.52
C PHE A 98 11.72 9.16 -15.31
N ASP A 99 12.00 9.15 -16.61
CA ASP A 99 11.72 10.29 -17.50
C ASP A 99 10.27 10.77 -17.45
N ALA A 100 10.10 12.09 -17.47
CA ALA A 100 8.80 12.78 -17.44
C ALA A 100 7.81 12.21 -18.48
N GLY A 101 8.26 11.96 -19.71
CA GLY A 101 7.40 11.43 -20.78
C GLY A 101 6.93 9.99 -20.56
N ARG A 102 7.60 9.22 -19.69
CA ARG A 102 7.18 7.85 -19.33
C ARG A 102 6.21 7.85 -18.17
N ILE A 103 6.40 8.77 -17.22
CA ILE A 103 5.62 8.83 -15.98
C ILE A 103 4.30 9.61 -16.14
N GLU A 104 4.18 10.46 -17.16
CA GLU A 104 3.02 11.33 -17.41
C GLU A 104 1.68 10.57 -17.38
N SER A 105 1.65 9.35 -17.93
CA SER A 105 0.42 8.56 -18.00
C SER A 105 0.08 7.77 -16.72
N VAL A 106 1.07 7.48 -15.87
CA VAL A 106 0.88 6.64 -14.67
C VAL A 106 0.72 7.46 -13.40
N ILE A 107 1.32 8.65 -13.33
CA ILE A 107 1.23 9.53 -12.15
C ILE A 107 -0.22 9.86 -11.78
N PRO A 108 -1.11 10.28 -12.72
CA PRO A 108 -2.49 10.61 -12.37
C PRO A 108 -3.25 9.44 -11.76
N GLU A 109 -3.01 8.22 -12.25
CA GLU A 109 -3.63 7.00 -11.70
C GLU A 109 -3.12 6.73 -10.28
N ILE A 110 -1.81 6.85 -10.05
CA ILE A 110 -1.22 6.69 -8.71
C ILE A 110 -1.76 7.76 -7.76
N ASP A 111 -1.84 9.02 -8.18
CA ASP A 111 -2.32 10.12 -7.35
C ASP A 111 -3.80 10.01 -6.99
N MET A 112 -4.63 9.54 -7.93
CA MET A 112 -6.02 9.22 -7.63
C MET A 112 -6.14 8.16 -6.53
N GLN A 113 -5.30 7.12 -6.58
CA GLN A 113 -5.27 6.11 -5.53
C GLN A 113 -4.76 6.68 -4.21
N ARG A 114 -3.67 7.45 -4.21
CA ARG A 114 -3.14 8.10 -3.01
C ARG A 114 -4.18 8.98 -2.33
N ALA A 115 -4.88 9.80 -3.10
CA ALA A 115 -5.94 10.67 -2.60
C ALA A 115 -7.07 9.85 -1.95
N PHE A 116 -7.52 8.78 -2.61
CA PHE A 116 -8.54 7.90 -2.03
C PHE A 116 -8.06 7.26 -0.71
N TRP A 117 -6.87 6.64 -0.72
CA TRP A 117 -6.34 5.92 0.42
C TRP A 117 -5.87 6.82 1.56
N SER A 118 -5.73 8.13 1.35
CA SER A 118 -5.39 9.08 2.42
C SER A 118 -6.44 9.14 3.54
N GLY A 119 -7.69 8.79 3.24
CA GLY A 119 -8.80 8.74 4.20
C GLY A 119 -8.83 7.50 5.09
N TYR A 120 -7.85 6.58 5.00
CA TYR A 120 -7.90 5.29 5.72
C TYR A 120 -8.00 5.40 7.25
N THR A 121 -7.68 6.56 7.83
CA THR A 121 -7.83 6.79 9.27
C THR A 121 -9.27 7.05 9.70
N GLU A 122 -10.14 7.42 8.75
CA GLU A 122 -11.54 7.75 9.01
C GLU A 122 -12.39 6.47 9.12
N PRO A 123 -13.21 6.30 10.18
CA PRO A 123 -14.09 5.14 10.29
C PRO A 123 -15.06 5.00 9.10
N SER A 124 -15.51 6.13 8.53
CA SER A 124 -16.39 6.15 7.35
C SER A 124 -15.74 5.63 6.07
N PHE A 125 -14.41 5.51 6.04
CA PHE A 125 -13.68 4.94 4.91
C PHE A 125 -14.02 3.46 4.69
N TYR A 126 -14.33 2.73 5.77
CA TYR A 126 -14.59 1.29 5.75
C TYR A 126 -16.05 0.94 5.44
N SER A 127 -16.66 1.67 4.51
CA SER A 127 -18.05 1.46 4.08
C SER A 127 -18.19 0.25 3.15
N ILE A 128 -19.44 -0.15 2.88
CA ILE A 128 -19.76 -1.16 1.85
C ILE A 128 -19.18 -0.78 0.49
N GLU A 129 -19.11 0.53 0.19
CA GLU A 129 -18.59 1.06 -1.07
C GLU A 129 -17.09 0.73 -1.22
N LEU A 130 -16.31 0.70 -0.13
CA LEU A 130 -14.92 0.25 -0.18
C LEU A 130 -14.82 -1.21 -0.61
N SER A 131 -15.71 -2.08 -0.09
CA SER A 131 -15.74 -3.49 -0.49
C SER A 131 -16.04 -3.65 -1.98
N GLU A 132 -17.04 -2.94 -2.50
CA GLU A 132 -17.38 -2.94 -3.92
C GLU A 132 -16.23 -2.39 -4.79
N ARG A 133 -15.53 -1.35 -4.33
CA ARG A 133 -14.34 -0.82 -5.01
C ARG A 133 -13.18 -1.81 -5.02
N LEU A 134 -12.97 -2.57 -3.94
CA LEU A 134 -11.95 -3.61 -3.85
C LEU A 134 -12.22 -4.78 -4.80
N GLU A 135 -13.49 -5.10 -5.07
CA GLU A 135 -13.85 -6.14 -6.04
C GLU A 135 -13.64 -5.72 -7.50
N ARG A 136 -13.95 -4.46 -7.83
CA ARG A 136 -14.09 -4.03 -9.24
C ARG A 136 -13.09 -2.97 -9.67
N ALA A 137 -13.10 -1.83 -8.98
CA ALA A 137 -12.39 -0.63 -9.42
C ALA A 137 -10.88 -0.72 -9.16
N LEU A 138 -10.48 -1.13 -7.96
CA LEU A 138 -9.09 -1.16 -7.53
C LEU A 138 -8.24 -2.22 -8.26
N PRO A 139 -8.74 -3.44 -8.54
CA PRO A 139 -8.01 -4.40 -9.37
C PRO A 139 -7.75 -3.87 -10.79
N SER A 140 -8.71 -3.12 -11.34
CA SER A 140 -8.61 -2.52 -12.67
C SER A 140 -7.54 -1.42 -12.71
N SER A 141 -7.54 -0.51 -11.73
CA SER A 141 -6.51 0.53 -11.59
C SER A 141 -5.12 -0.08 -11.40
N MET A 142 -4.97 -1.10 -10.55
CA MET A 142 -3.67 -1.77 -10.38
C MET A 142 -3.18 -2.46 -11.65
N LYS A 143 -4.08 -3.09 -12.40
CA LYS A 143 -3.73 -3.70 -13.69
C LYS A 143 -3.25 -2.65 -14.68
N LEU A 144 -3.89 -1.48 -14.71
CA LEU A 144 -3.47 -0.36 -15.55
C LEU A 144 -2.08 0.16 -15.15
N ILE A 145 -1.88 0.45 -13.86
CA ILE A 145 -0.60 0.94 -13.32
C ILE A 145 0.53 -0.05 -13.62
N SER A 146 0.34 -1.34 -13.33
CA SER A 146 1.35 -2.37 -13.62
C SER A 146 1.68 -2.46 -15.12
N LYS A 147 0.66 -2.40 -15.99
CA LYS A 147 0.85 -2.44 -17.45
C LYS A 147 1.62 -1.22 -17.97
N GLN A 148 1.44 -0.05 -17.36
CA GLN A 148 2.21 1.15 -17.69
C GLN A 148 3.66 1.02 -17.20
N ILE A 149 3.87 0.53 -15.98
CA ILE A 149 5.21 0.28 -15.42
C ILE A 149 5.97 -0.77 -16.23
N GLU A 150 5.31 -1.78 -16.79
CA GLU A 150 5.94 -2.77 -17.68
C GLU A 150 6.62 -2.12 -18.91
N GLN A 151 6.18 -0.93 -19.31
CA GLN A 151 6.75 -0.18 -20.44
C GLN A 151 7.98 0.67 -20.05
N PHE A 152 8.33 0.71 -18.77
CA PHE A 152 9.49 1.45 -18.29
C PHE A 152 10.78 0.71 -18.63
N PRO A 153 11.92 1.44 -18.77
CA PRO A 153 13.22 0.80 -18.84
C PRO A 153 13.50 0.01 -17.55
N ASP A 154 14.42 -0.96 -17.64
CA ASP A 154 14.72 -1.86 -16.52
C ASP A 154 15.26 -1.11 -15.28
N GLN A 155 15.96 0.00 -15.52
CA GLN A 155 16.55 0.87 -14.51
C GLN A 155 16.18 2.33 -14.79
N ALA A 156 16.01 3.10 -13.73
CA ALA A 156 15.91 4.55 -13.79
C ALA A 156 17.23 5.17 -14.31
N GLU A 157 17.13 6.09 -15.26
CA GLU A 157 18.25 6.90 -15.73
C GLU A 157 18.43 8.07 -14.76
N ILE A 158 19.46 8.01 -13.90
CA ILE A 158 19.83 9.09 -12.97
C ILE A 158 20.82 10.04 -13.65
#